data_AF-A0AAF0EZR2-F1
#
_entry.id   AF-A0AAF0EZR2-F1
#
_cell.length_a   1.000
_cell.length_b   1.000
_cell.length_c   1.000
_cell.angle_alpha   90.00
_cell.angle_beta   90.00
_cell.angle_gamma   90.00
#
_symmetry.space_group_name_H-M   'P 1'
#
loop_
_entity.id
_entity.type
_entity.pdbx_description
1 polymer ?
#
loop_
_entity_poly.entity_id
_entity_poly.type
_entity_poly.pdbx_seq_one_letter_code
_entity_poly.pdbx_strand_id
1 'polypeptide(L)'
;MLTFLNSNDFSTYRSISGNQNALLGDNESLAVTALTHESWMYGLQGHNRRLAFLGRRALKTYLSLYLFHLLSEAGRAETLPDAEVRYLQNILSAPHGVDDLIRTQALGDHVGRALKLEQVMRWHPTMGAQVAQQFFLSRILPNIEQLSREAPSSIQESITKSSKEAAEALHHSP
;
A
#
# COMPACT_ATOMS: atom_id res chain seq x y z
N MET A 1 -30.93 8.35 -11.79
CA MET A 1 -29.53 8.09 -12.19
C MET A 1 -28.97 6.87 -11.47
N LEU A 2 -29.02 6.81 -10.13
CA LEU A 2 -28.65 5.61 -9.35
C LEU A 2 -29.47 4.35 -9.70
N THR A 3 -30.76 4.52 -10.02
CA THR A 3 -31.64 3.43 -10.50
C THR A 3 -31.21 2.84 -11.85
N PHE A 4 -30.60 3.64 -12.73
CA PHE A 4 -30.07 3.17 -14.01
C PHE A 4 -28.73 2.45 -13.82
N LEU A 5 -27.86 2.95 -12.94
CA LEU A 5 -26.59 2.26 -12.61
C LEU A 5 -26.82 0.88 -11.97
N ASN A 6 -27.97 0.68 -11.32
CA ASN A 6 -28.39 -0.60 -10.75
C ASN A 6 -29.33 -1.41 -11.67
N SER A 7 -29.60 -0.95 -12.90
CA SER A 7 -30.45 -1.69 -13.84
C SER A 7 -29.65 -2.77 -14.56
N ASN A 8 -30.36 -3.82 -15.01
CA ASN A 8 -29.75 -4.89 -15.82
C ASN A 8 -29.19 -4.36 -17.17
N ASP A 9 -29.62 -3.19 -17.62
CA ASP A 9 -29.18 -2.58 -18.88
C ASP A 9 -27.80 -1.92 -18.77
N PHE A 10 -27.37 -1.51 -17.56
CA PHE A 10 -26.09 -0.83 -17.36
C PHE A 10 -24.93 -1.81 -17.06
N SER A 11 -25.19 -2.87 -16.28
CA SER A 11 -24.19 -3.89 -15.96
C SER A 11 -24.85 -5.24 -15.75
N THR A 12 -24.45 -6.23 -16.55
CA THR A 12 -24.78 -7.65 -16.34
C THR A 12 -24.04 -8.26 -15.16
N TYR A 13 -22.94 -7.64 -14.71
CA TYR A 13 -22.23 -8.02 -13.50
C TYR A 13 -23.07 -7.64 -12.28
N ARG A 14 -23.56 -8.65 -11.55
CA ARG A 14 -24.05 -8.50 -10.17
C ARG A 14 -22.95 -8.93 -9.22
N SER A 15 -22.59 -8.06 -8.29
CA SER A 15 -21.74 -8.49 -7.18
C SER A 15 -22.48 -9.56 -6.39
N ILE A 16 -21.99 -10.79 -6.43
CA ILE A 16 -22.50 -11.91 -5.61
C ILE A 16 -22.01 -11.77 -4.16
N SER A 17 -21.17 -10.76 -3.87
CA SER A 17 -20.68 -10.46 -2.52
C SER A 17 -21.80 -9.88 -1.65
N GLY A 18 -22.58 -10.73 -0.98
CA GLY A 18 -23.30 -10.32 0.22
C GLY A 18 -22.32 -10.10 1.38
N ASN A 19 -22.77 -9.47 2.48
CA ASN A 19 -21.96 -9.26 3.70
C ASN A 19 -21.37 -10.56 4.31
N GLN A 20 -21.80 -11.73 3.83
CA GLN A 20 -21.33 -13.06 4.23
C GLN A 20 -20.28 -13.67 3.29
N ASN A 21 -20.04 -13.07 2.12
CA ASN A 21 -19.13 -13.60 1.10
C ASN A 21 -17.82 -12.80 1.09
N ALA A 22 -16.70 -13.49 0.87
CA ALA A 22 -15.40 -12.84 0.81
C ALA A 22 -15.37 -11.75 -0.27
N LEU A 23 -14.77 -10.60 0.05
CA LEU A 23 -14.70 -9.40 -0.82
C LEU A 23 -14.09 -9.68 -2.20
N LEU A 24 -13.26 -10.72 -2.31
CA LEU A 24 -12.57 -11.14 -3.54
C LEU A 24 -13.10 -12.48 -4.09
N GLY A 25 -14.24 -12.94 -3.60
CA GLY A 25 -14.81 -14.25 -3.89
C GLY A 25 -13.97 -15.40 -3.33
N ASP A 26 -14.21 -16.62 -3.82
CA ASP A 26 -13.51 -17.84 -3.39
C ASP A 26 -12.13 -18.01 -4.06
N ASN A 27 -11.67 -17.00 -4.82
CA ASN A 27 -10.40 -17.07 -5.53
C ASN A 27 -9.24 -16.68 -4.60
N GLU A 28 -8.72 -17.69 -3.90
CA GLU A 28 -7.57 -17.57 -3.01
C GLU A 28 -6.37 -16.89 -3.70
N SER A 29 -6.09 -17.22 -4.97
CA SER A 29 -4.95 -16.65 -5.70
C SER A 29 -5.09 -15.13 -5.92
N LEU A 30 -6.32 -14.65 -6.14
CA LEU A 30 -6.61 -13.23 -6.27
C LEU A 30 -6.46 -12.53 -4.92
N ALA A 31 -6.95 -13.13 -3.84
CA ALA A 31 -6.80 -12.59 -2.49
C ALA A 31 -5.33 -12.47 -2.08
N VAL A 32 -4.54 -13.51 -2.34
CA VAL A 32 -3.09 -13.50 -2.11
C VAL A 32 -2.42 -12.40 -2.94
N THR A 33 -2.75 -12.29 -4.23
CA THR A 33 -2.18 -11.26 -5.11
C THR A 33 -2.54 -9.85 -4.64
N ALA A 34 -3.79 -9.64 -4.21
CA ALA A 34 -4.28 -8.35 -3.71
C ALA A 34 -3.59 -7.93 -2.39
N LEU A 35 -3.22 -8.90 -1.55
CA LEU A 35 -2.53 -8.69 -0.28
C LEU A 35 -0.99 -8.70 -0.42
N THR A 36 -0.44 -8.81 -1.63
CA THR A 36 1.01 -8.85 -1.84
C THR A 36 1.52 -7.54 -2.44
N HIS A 37 2.48 -6.92 -1.75
CA HIS A 37 3.19 -5.73 -2.21
C HIS A 37 4.32 -6.09 -3.19
N GLU A 38 4.72 -5.16 -4.06
CA GLU A 38 5.80 -5.41 -5.03
C GLU A 38 7.17 -5.64 -4.38
N SER A 39 7.38 -5.17 -3.13
CA SER A 39 8.60 -5.44 -2.38
C SER A 39 8.71 -6.88 -1.86
N TRP A 40 7.62 -7.66 -1.87
CA TRP A 40 7.65 -9.04 -1.44
C TRP A 40 8.30 -9.93 -2.51
N MET A 41 9.37 -10.64 -2.14
CA MET A 41 10.06 -11.59 -3.04
C MET A 41 10.40 -10.98 -4.41
N TYR A 42 10.80 -9.71 -4.44
CA TYR A 42 11.10 -8.95 -5.66
C TYR A 42 9.97 -8.95 -6.71
N GLY A 43 8.71 -9.09 -6.27
CA GLY A 43 7.53 -9.09 -7.13
C GLY A 43 7.28 -10.39 -7.89
N LEU A 44 8.05 -11.46 -7.64
CA LEU A 44 7.98 -12.73 -8.39
C LEU A 44 6.65 -13.49 -8.20
N GLN A 45 5.96 -13.30 -7.08
CA GLN A 45 4.74 -14.05 -6.74
C GLN A 45 3.44 -13.36 -7.20
N GLY A 46 3.55 -12.35 -8.09
CA GLY A 46 2.42 -11.49 -8.42
C GLY A 46 2.12 -10.51 -7.28
N HIS A 47 1.74 -9.29 -7.63
CA HIS A 47 1.56 -8.22 -6.65
C HIS A 47 0.42 -7.29 -7.06
N ASN A 48 -0.07 -6.53 -6.08
CA ASN A 48 -1.29 -5.76 -6.21
C ASN A 48 -1.16 -4.45 -6.99
N ARG A 49 -0.03 -4.15 -7.65
CA ARG A 49 0.20 -2.82 -8.27
C ARG A 49 -0.87 -2.44 -9.29
N ARG A 50 -1.25 -3.36 -10.19
CA ARG A 50 -2.31 -3.11 -11.19
C ARG A 50 -3.69 -3.02 -10.55
N LEU A 51 -3.94 -3.85 -9.54
CA LEU A 51 -5.18 -3.83 -8.77
C LEU A 51 -5.34 -2.52 -7.99
N ALA A 52 -4.28 -2.05 -7.32
CA ALA A 52 -4.25 -0.78 -6.62
C ALA A 52 -4.43 0.41 -7.57
N PHE A 53 -3.82 0.36 -8.76
CA PHE A 53 -3.98 1.38 -9.79
C PHE A 53 -5.42 1.50 -10.28
N LEU A 54 -6.10 0.36 -10.52
CA LEU A 54 -7.50 0.35 -10.93
C LEU A 54 -8.42 0.71 -9.76
N GLY A 55 -8.19 0.12 -8.59
CA GLY A 55 -8.94 0.35 -7.36
C GLY A 55 -8.94 1.82 -6.94
N ARG A 56 -7.81 2.53 -7.09
CA ARG A 56 -7.73 3.97 -6.82
C ARG A 56 -8.62 4.79 -7.76
N ARG A 57 -8.71 4.41 -9.04
CA ARG A 57 -9.60 5.08 -10.01
C ARG A 57 -11.06 4.80 -9.70
N ALA A 58 -11.40 3.54 -9.43
CA ALA A 58 -12.74 3.15 -9.04
C ALA A 58 -13.16 3.90 -7.76
N LEU A 59 -12.33 3.88 -6.72
CA LEU A 59 -12.58 4.56 -5.45
C LEU A 59 -12.78 6.06 -5.65
N LYS A 60 -11.93 6.72 -6.44
CA LYS A 60 -12.09 8.14 -6.80
C LYS A 60 -13.45 8.39 -7.45
N THR A 61 -13.81 7.62 -8.47
CA THR A 61 -15.07 7.78 -9.19
C THR A 61 -16.28 7.59 -8.27
N TYR A 62 -16.33 6.49 -7.52
CA TYR A 62 -17.46 6.19 -6.64
C TYR A 62 -17.56 7.18 -5.48
N LEU A 63 -16.44 7.58 -4.86
CA LEU A 63 -16.43 8.58 -3.82
C LEU A 63 -16.90 9.94 -4.34
N SER A 64 -16.41 10.38 -5.51
CA SER A 64 -16.90 11.62 -6.12
C SER A 64 -18.41 11.58 -6.35
N LEU A 65 -18.93 10.51 -6.93
CA LEU A 65 -20.37 10.36 -7.18
C LEU A 65 -21.17 10.38 -5.87
N TYR A 66 -20.67 9.72 -4.83
CA TYR A 66 -21.28 9.71 -3.51
C TYR A 66 -21.31 11.11 -2.88
N LEU A 67 -20.20 11.85 -2.90
CA LEU A 67 -20.13 13.21 -2.37
C LEU A 67 -21.03 14.18 -3.16
N PHE A 68 -21.10 14.05 -4.49
CA PHE A 68 -22.04 14.83 -5.30
C PHE A 68 -23.50 14.51 -4.98
N HIS A 69 -23.81 13.24 -4.71
CA HIS A 69 -25.15 12.83 -4.30
C HIS A 69 -25.53 13.47 -2.97
N LEU A 70 -24.67 13.39 -1.95
CA LEU A 70 -24.88 14.03 -0.66
C LEU A 70 -25.10 15.54 -0.79
N LEU A 71 -24.26 16.22 -1.59
CA LEU A 71 -24.40 17.65 -1.84
C LEU A 71 -25.73 17.99 -2.54
N SER A 72 -26.15 17.16 -3.50
CA SER A 72 -27.42 17.35 -4.21
C SER A 72 -28.63 17.12 -3.31
N GLU A 73 -28.55 16.22 -2.33
CA GLU A 73 -29.63 15.99 -1.36
C GLU A 73 -29.71 17.13 -0.36
N ALA A 74 -28.56 17.61 0.12
CA ALA A 74 -28.46 18.77 1.02
C ALA A 74 -29.19 19.99 0.44
N GLY A 75 -28.97 20.29 -0.84
CA GLY A 75 -29.58 21.43 -1.51
C GLY A 75 -31.08 21.27 -1.82
N ARG A 76 -31.64 20.06 -1.71
CA ARG A 76 -33.07 19.79 -1.95
C ARG A 76 -33.89 19.72 -0.66
N ALA A 77 -33.28 19.20 0.41
CA ALA A 77 -34.00 18.85 1.62
C ALA A 77 -33.57 19.67 2.85
N GLU A 78 -32.59 20.58 2.72
CA GLU A 78 -31.98 21.36 3.83
C GLU A 78 -31.56 20.46 5.01
N THR A 79 -31.19 19.22 4.72
CA THR A 79 -30.95 18.18 5.74
C THR A 79 -29.59 18.29 6.42
N LEU A 80 -28.65 19.03 5.82
CA LEU A 80 -27.28 19.14 6.30
C LEU A 80 -26.97 20.58 6.74
N PRO A 81 -26.22 20.77 7.85
CA PRO A 81 -25.77 22.10 8.28
C PRO A 81 -24.94 22.81 7.20
N ASP A 82 -25.05 24.14 7.12
CA ASP A 82 -24.31 24.97 6.15
C ASP A 82 -22.79 24.71 6.13
N ALA A 83 -22.22 24.42 7.31
CA ALA A 83 -20.80 24.10 7.44
C ALA A 83 -20.41 22.82 6.67
N GLU A 84 -21.27 21.80 6.68
CA GLU A 84 -21.04 20.54 5.98
C GLU A 84 -21.22 20.69 4.47
N VAL A 85 -22.24 21.45 4.06
CA VAL A 85 -22.45 21.81 2.65
C VAL A 85 -21.22 22.53 2.10
N ARG A 86 -20.70 23.52 2.83
CA ARG A 86 -19.49 24.26 2.43
C ARG A 86 -18.26 23.36 2.39
N TYR A 87 -18.12 22.44 3.33
CA TYR A 87 -17.04 21.46 3.32
C TYR A 87 -17.07 20.56 2.08
N LEU A 88 -18.24 20.00 1.74
CA LEU A 88 -18.42 19.18 0.54
C LEU A 88 -18.14 19.97 -0.74
N GLN A 89 -18.63 21.21 -0.84
CA GLN A 89 -18.35 22.10 -1.96
C GLN A 89 -16.85 22.36 -2.12
N ASN A 90 -16.13 22.61 -1.02
CA ASN A 90 -14.69 22.83 -1.05
C ASN A 90 -13.94 21.59 -1.56
N ILE A 91 -14.30 20.39 -1.10
CA ILE A 91 -13.68 19.14 -1.57
C ILE A 91 -13.92 18.93 -3.06
N LEU A 92 -15.16 19.12 -3.52
CA LEU A 92 -15.55 18.83 -4.91
C LEU A 92 -15.05 19.89 -5.90
N SER A 93 -14.84 21.13 -5.43
CA SER A 93 -14.33 22.22 -6.27
C SER A 93 -12.80 22.25 -6.35
N ALA A 94 -12.11 21.67 -5.35
CA ALA A 94 -10.65 21.64 -5.33
C ALA A 94 -10.10 20.64 -6.37
N PRO A 95 -9.05 20.99 -7.14
CA PRO A 95 -8.47 20.11 -8.17
C PRO A 95 -8.02 18.73 -7.66
N HIS A 96 -7.66 18.64 -6.37
CA HIS A 96 -7.15 17.43 -5.73
C HIS A 96 -7.96 17.03 -4.48
N GLY A 97 -9.12 17.66 -4.22
CA GLY A 97 -9.83 17.46 -2.95
C GLY A 97 -10.21 16.01 -2.70
N VAL A 98 -10.79 15.34 -3.69
CA VAL A 98 -11.13 13.91 -3.59
C VAL A 98 -9.87 13.03 -3.57
N ASP A 99 -8.82 13.40 -4.32
CA ASP A 99 -7.55 12.66 -4.34
C ASP A 99 -6.89 12.66 -2.95
N ASP A 100 -6.98 13.78 -2.24
CA ASP A 100 -6.44 13.96 -0.90
C ASP A 100 -7.11 13.06 0.13
N LEU A 101 -8.43 12.88 0.03
CA LEU A 101 -9.19 11.96 0.89
C LEU A 101 -8.78 10.49 0.69
N ILE A 102 -8.40 10.11 -0.53
CA ILE A 102 -8.02 8.73 -0.85
C ILE A 102 -6.51 8.50 -0.86
N ARG A 103 -5.70 9.45 -0.36
CA ARG A 103 -4.24 9.29 -0.28
C ARG A 103 -3.87 8.02 0.48
N THR A 104 -2.86 7.31 0.00
CA THR A 104 -2.42 6.02 0.57
C THR A 104 -2.13 6.11 2.06
N GLN A 105 -1.51 7.22 2.51
CA GLN A 105 -1.21 7.44 3.92
C GLN A 105 -2.49 7.57 4.76
N ALA A 106 -3.41 8.46 4.36
CA ALA A 106 -4.69 8.65 5.04
C ALA A 106 -5.51 7.35 5.10
N LEU A 107 -5.58 6.62 3.98
CA LEU A 107 -6.23 5.31 3.95
C LEU A 107 -5.50 4.28 4.82
N GLY A 108 -4.17 4.25 4.81
CA GLY A 108 -3.38 3.33 5.62
C GLY A 108 -3.54 3.57 7.12
N ASP A 109 -3.51 4.83 7.55
CA ASP A 109 -3.60 5.21 8.97
C ASP A 109 -4.96 4.94 9.58
N HIS A 110 -6.03 5.12 8.80
CA HIS A 110 -7.40 4.92 9.29
C HIS A 110 -7.97 3.56 8.86
N VAL A 111 -8.13 3.34 7.54
CA VAL A 111 -8.78 2.13 7.00
C VAL A 111 -7.86 0.92 7.13
N GLY A 112 -6.59 1.05 6.74
CA GLY A 112 -5.61 -0.03 6.80
C GLY A 112 -5.41 -0.53 8.22
N ARG A 113 -5.23 0.40 9.18
CA ARG A 113 -5.11 0.08 10.61
C ARG A 113 -6.37 -0.54 11.20
N ALA A 114 -7.57 -0.03 10.86
CA ALA A 114 -8.83 -0.60 11.32
C ALA A 114 -9.03 -2.05 10.82
N LEU A 115 -8.59 -2.32 9.58
CA LEU A 115 -8.62 -3.64 8.97
C LEU A 115 -7.40 -4.51 9.34
N LYS A 116 -6.46 -4.01 10.14
CA LYS A 116 -5.21 -4.69 10.53
C LYS A 116 -4.42 -5.21 9.32
N LEU A 117 -4.40 -4.46 8.22
CA LEU A 117 -3.74 -4.89 6.98
C LEU A 117 -2.24 -5.13 7.18
N GLU A 118 -1.61 -4.43 8.12
CA GLU A 118 -0.20 -4.60 8.46
C GLU A 118 0.15 -6.01 8.94
N GLN A 119 -0.83 -6.77 9.47
CA GLN A 119 -0.64 -8.11 10.03
C GLN A 119 -0.77 -9.21 8.98
N VAL A 120 -1.44 -8.92 7.86
CA VAL A 120 -1.79 -9.91 6.83
C VAL A 120 -1.15 -9.63 5.48
N MET A 121 -0.76 -8.39 5.21
CA MET A 121 -0.13 -7.99 3.96
C MET A 121 1.26 -8.60 3.84
N ARG A 122 1.60 -9.12 2.65
CA ARG A 122 2.94 -9.63 2.34
C ARG A 122 3.77 -8.49 1.79
N TRP A 123 4.71 -7.98 2.58
CA TRP A 123 5.56 -6.85 2.23
C TRP A 123 6.90 -6.92 2.98
N HIS A 124 7.92 -6.28 2.43
CA HIS A 124 9.17 -6.01 3.15
C HIS A 124 9.15 -4.59 3.73
N PRO A 125 9.21 -4.43 5.06
CA PRO A 125 9.31 -3.11 5.68
C PRO A 125 10.71 -2.54 5.51
N THR A 126 10.81 -1.29 5.03
CA THR A 126 12.09 -0.61 4.75
C THR A 126 12.96 -0.46 6.00
N MET A 127 12.36 -0.33 7.19
CA MET A 127 13.12 -0.14 8.45
C MET A 127 13.87 -1.40 8.90
N GLY A 128 13.42 -2.60 8.53
CA GLY A 128 14.15 -3.84 8.86
C GLY A 128 15.49 -3.94 8.13
N ALA A 129 15.53 -3.49 6.87
CA ALA A 129 16.75 -3.45 6.07
C ALA A 129 17.75 -2.41 6.60
N GLN A 130 17.28 -1.23 7.01
CA GLN A 130 18.12 -0.18 7.59
C GLN A 130 18.69 -0.60 8.95
N VAL A 131 17.88 -1.19 9.83
CA VAL A 131 18.35 -1.71 11.12
C VAL A 131 19.34 -2.87 10.93
N ALA A 132 19.08 -3.76 9.96
CA ALA A 132 20.01 -4.84 9.63
C ALA A 132 21.32 -4.34 9.03
N GLN A 133 21.26 -3.35 8.11
CA GLN A 133 22.43 -2.68 7.55
C GLN A 133 23.24 -2.00 8.65
N GLN A 134 22.58 -1.24 9.53
CA GLN A 134 23.21 -0.53 10.63
C GLN A 134 23.82 -1.51 11.66
N PHE A 135 23.15 -2.63 11.94
CA PHE A 135 23.70 -3.71 12.76
C PHE A 135 24.93 -4.34 12.10
N PHE A 136 24.88 -4.66 10.80
CA PHE A 136 25.98 -5.27 10.07
C PHE A 136 27.22 -4.34 10.02
N LEU A 137 27.01 -3.06 9.70
CA LEU A 137 28.07 -2.06 9.66
C LEU A 137 28.68 -1.78 11.04
N SER A 138 27.88 -1.73 12.10
CA SER A 138 28.37 -1.34 13.45
C SER A 138 28.87 -2.51 14.29
N ARG A 139 28.38 -3.73 14.08
CA ARG A 139 28.66 -4.90 14.94
C ARG A 139 29.35 -6.04 14.22
N ILE A 140 29.18 -6.23 12.92
CA ILE A 140 29.75 -7.40 12.22
C ILE A 140 31.07 -7.02 11.54
N LEU A 141 31.09 -5.98 10.71
CA LEU A 141 32.31 -5.59 9.98
C LEU A 141 33.53 -5.30 10.89
N PRO A 142 33.41 -4.53 11.98
CA PRO A 142 34.57 -4.25 12.85
C PRO A 142 35.12 -5.50 13.54
N ASN A 143 34.24 -6.46 13.86
CA ASN A 143 34.63 -7.72 14.47
C ASN A 143 35.29 -8.67 13.45
N ILE A 144 34.86 -8.64 12.19
CA ILE A 144 35.52 -9.39 11.11
C ILE A 144 36.93 -8.84 10.84
N GLU A 145 37.11 -7.51 10.87
CA GLU A 145 38.43 -6.90 10.75
C GLU A 145 39.36 -7.29 11.91
N GLN A 146 38.83 -7.37 13.13
CA GLN A 146 39.56 -7.84 14.30
C GLN A 146 39.97 -9.31 14.16
N LEU A 147 39.03 -10.20 13.77
CA LEU A 147 39.30 -11.61 13.51
C LEU A 147 40.27 -11.83 12.35
N SER A 148 40.24 -10.95 11.34
CA SER A 148 41.19 -10.99 10.22
C SER A 148 42.63 -10.74 10.70
N ARG A 149 42.87 -9.83 11.65
CA ARG A 149 44.24 -9.55 12.13
C ARG A 149 44.89 -10.74 12.83
N GLU A 150 44.08 -11.64 13.39
CA GLU A 150 44.53 -12.84 14.10
C GLU A 150 44.66 -14.07 13.17
N ALA A 151 44.17 -13.98 11.92
CA ALA A 151 44.20 -15.07 10.95
C ALA A 151 45.52 -15.15 10.16
N PRO A 152 45.92 -16.33 9.64
CA PRO A 152 47.05 -16.47 8.71
C PRO A 152 46.87 -15.63 7.43
N SER A 153 47.97 -15.14 6.85
CA SER A 153 47.99 -14.17 5.74
C SER A 153 47.18 -14.59 4.50
N SER A 154 47.13 -15.88 4.17
CA SER A 154 46.33 -16.43 3.07
C SER A 154 44.82 -16.29 3.26
N ILE A 155 44.36 -16.29 4.53
CA ILE A 155 42.95 -16.15 4.89
C ILE A 155 42.58 -14.66 5.02
N GLN A 156 43.53 -13.83 5.45
CA GLN A 156 43.34 -12.37 5.56
C GLN A 156 42.94 -11.72 4.24
N GLU A 157 43.62 -12.07 3.14
CA GLU A 157 43.32 -11.51 1.81
C GLU A 157 41.91 -11.92 1.33
N SER A 158 41.48 -13.15 1.62
CA SER A 158 40.13 -13.59 1.27
C SER A 158 39.06 -12.90 2.12
N ILE A 159 39.29 -12.75 3.43
CA ILE A 159 38.35 -12.11 4.34
C ILE A 159 38.21 -10.62 4.02
N THR A 160 39.32 -9.92 3.78
CA THR A 160 39.31 -8.49 3.44
C THR A 160 38.64 -8.22 2.10
N LYS A 161 38.90 -9.05 1.09
CA LYS A 161 38.22 -8.95 -0.21
C LYS A 161 36.71 -9.17 -0.09
N SER A 162 36.26 -10.25 0.56
CA SER A 162 34.84 -10.53 0.74
C SER A 162 34.13 -9.51 1.64
N SER A 163 34.81 -8.98 2.66
CA SER A 163 34.31 -7.89 3.51
C SER A 163 34.08 -6.61 2.71
N LYS A 164 35.04 -6.24 1.85
CA LYS A 164 34.94 -5.07 0.97
C LYS A 164 33.80 -5.22 -0.05
N GLU A 165 33.68 -6.38 -0.69
CA GLU A 165 32.59 -6.68 -1.62
C GLU A 165 31.21 -6.62 -0.93
N ALA A 166 31.10 -7.11 0.31
CA ALA A 166 29.87 -7.03 1.10
C ALA A 166 29.53 -5.58 1.52
N ALA A 167 30.53 -4.79 1.91
CA ALA A 167 30.35 -3.37 2.25
C ALA A 167 29.90 -2.56 1.02
N GLU A 168 30.52 -2.80 -0.14
CA GLU A 168 30.12 -2.18 -1.40
C GLU A 168 28.70 -2.57 -1.80
N ALA A 169 28.33 -3.85 -1.72
CA ALA A 169 26.96 -4.30 -2.00
C ALA A 169 25.90 -3.68 -1.07
N LEU A 170 26.25 -3.47 0.20
CA LEU A 170 25.37 -2.80 1.18
C LEU A 170 25.21 -1.30 0.91
N HIS A 171 26.23 -0.62 0.38
CA HIS A 171 26.14 0.80 0.01
C HIS A 171 25.34 1.06 -1.26
N HIS A 172 25.21 0.06 -2.14
CA HIS A 172 24.43 0.15 -3.39
C HIS A 172 23.02 -0.45 -3.27
N SER A 173 22.61 -0.91 -2.08
CA SER A 173 21.25 -1.38 -1.82
C SER A 173 20.30 -0.19 -1.60
N PRO A 174 19.19 -0.08 -2.35
CA PRO A 174 18.26 1.06 -2.28
C PRO A 174 17.42 1.12 -1.00
#